data_AF-A0A2E4BD76-F1
#
_entry.id   AF-A0A2E4BD76-F1
#
_cell.length_a   1.000
_cell.length_b   1.000
_cell.length_c   1.000
_cell.angle_alpha   90.00
_cell.angle_beta   90.00
_cell.angle_gamma   90.00
#
_symmetry.space_group_name_H-M   'P 1'
#
loop_
_entity.id
_entity.type
_entity.pdbx_description
1 polymer ?
#
loop_
_entity_poly.entity_id
_entity_poly.type
_entity_poly.pdbx_seq_one_letter_code
_entity_poly.pdbx_strand_id
1 'polypeptide(L)'
;MEDGIIEYSTAIFLFSISIYMISKLIKSIKTISLKNIGIILFSIIFFFGFGEEISWGQRIFSIESPPFFSENNLQSETNIHNLMIGGVKLNKLIFTNGLFFIFLFYFLALPYLYATFNNVKSIINRFSIVIPKYSQSIIFICSTIIIYIFDHDRISEIWECLFAFTMLITSINPLNKQEIYS
;
A
#
# COMPACT_ATOMS: atom_id res chain seq x y z
N MET A 1 -19.75 13.84 -8.36
CA MET A 1 -19.27 13.49 -7.01
C MET A 1 -18.68 12.10 -7.17
N GLU A 2 -17.45 12.02 -7.68
CA GLU A 2 -16.88 10.74 -8.11
C GLU A 2 -16.36 9.97 -6.89
N ASP A 3 -17.18 9.04 -6.41
CA ASP A 3 -16.90 7.85 -5.60
C ASP A 3 -15.78 7.90 -4.56
N GLY A 4 -15.93 8.79 -3.58
CA GLY A 4 -15.12 8.77 -2.36
C GLY A 4 -15.19 7.44 -1.59
N ILE A 5 -16.19 6.56 -1.80
CA ILE A 5 -16.34 5.34 -0.98
C ILE A 5 -15.15 4.38 -1.15
N ILE A 6 -14.69 4.15 -2.39
CA ILE A 6 -13.57 3.23 -2.64
C ILE A 6 -12.26 3.87 -2.15
N GLU A 7 -12.02 5.15 -2.45
CA GLU A 7 -10.86 5.91 -1.94
C GLU A 7 -10.82 5.90 -0.40
N TYR A 8 -11.95 6.19 0.27
CA TYR A 8 -12.04 6.11 1.74
C TYR A 8 -11.81 4.69 2.25
N SER A 9 -12.25 3.67 1.53
CA SER A 9 -12.00 2.27 1.92
C SER A 9 -10.51 1.94 1.81
N THR A 10 -9.86 2.31 0.71
CA THR A 10 -8.40 2.20 0.52
C THR A 10 -7.68 2.94 1.63
N ALA A 11 -8.04 4.20 1.89
CA ALA A 11 -7.48 5.02 2.96
C ALA A 11 -7.60 4.34 4.33
N ILE A 12 -8.78 3.80 4.67
CA ILE A 12 -9.00 3.09 5.94
C ILE A 12 -8.08 1.87 6.05
N PHE A 13 -7.91 1.08 4.99
CA PHE A 13 -7.01 -0.06 5.00
C PHE A 13 -5.54 0.35 5.13
N LEU A 14 -5.08 1.36 4.39
CA LEU A 14 -3.71 1.88 4.46
C LEU A 14 -3.40 2.44 5.87
N PHE A 15 -4.34 3.20 6.44
CA PHE A 15 -4.22 3.72 7.80
C PHE A 15 -4.20 2.60 8.84
N SER A 16 -5.05 1.59 8.68
CA SER A 16 -5.10 0.42 9.56
C SER A 16 -3.79 -0.38 9.54
N ILE A 17 -3.15 -0.52 8.37
CA ILE A 17 -1.81 -1.13 8.24
C ILE A 17 -0.81 -0.32 9.07
N SER A 18 -0.77 1.00 8.85
CA SER A 18 0.18 1.88 9.53
C SER A 18 0.02 1.82 11.05
N ILE A 19 -1.21 1.96 11.56
CA ILE A 19 -1.50 1.85 13.01
C ILE A 19 -1.10 0.49 13.55
N TYR A 20 -1.42 -0.60 12.84
CA TYR A 20 -1.10 -1.95 13.29
C TYR A 20 0.42 -2.14 13.43
N MET A 21 1.17 -1.72 12.42
CA MET A 21 2.63 -1.84 12.38
C MET A 21 3.29 -0.97 13.46
N ILE A 22 2.84 0.27 13.65
CA ILE A 22 3.30 1.15 14.73
C ILE A 22 2.97 0.55 16.11
N SER A 23 1.77 0.00 16.28
CA SER A 23 1.37 -0.63 17.54
C SER A 23 2.24 -1.83 17.89
N LYS A 24 2.66 -2.61 16.88
CA LYS A 24 3.62 -3.72 17.06
C LYS A 24 5.01 -3.22 17.38
N LEU A 25 5.45 -2.18 16.67
CA LEU A 25 6.71 -1.50 16.90
C LEU A 25 6.83 -1.03 18.36
N ILE A 26 5.85 -0.29 18.86
CA ILE A 26 5.85 0.27 20.23
C ILE A 26 5.85 -0.85 21.29
N LYS A 27 5.14 -1.96 21.07
CA LYS A 27 5.07 -3.07 22.03
C LYS A 27 6.35 -3.92 22.07
N SER A 28 7.07 -4.01 20.96
CA SER A 28 8.26 -4.87 20.81
C SER A 28 9.57 -4.12 21.13
N ILE A 29 9.60 -2.79 20.97
CA ILE A 29 10.86 -2.03 21.02
C ILE A 29 11.20 -1.53 22.42
N LYS A 30 12.41 -1.89 22.87
CA LYS A 30 13.19 -1.11 23.86
C LYS A 30 14.20 -0.15 23.22
N THR A 31 14.71 -0.48 22.02
CA THR A 31 15.68 0.31 21.24
C THR A 31 15.48 0.09 19.74
N ILE A 32 15.56 1.16 18.94
CA ILE A 32 15.45 1.08 17.48
C ILE A 32 16.73 0.42 16.93
N SER A 33 16.57 -0.61 16.08
CA SER A 33 17.68 -1.32 15.44
C SER A 33 17.33 -1.68 13.99
N LEU A 34 18.30 -2.26 13.25
CA LEU A 34 18.09 -2.71 11.87
C LEU A 34 16.89 -3.65 11.72
N LYS A 35 16.57 -4.42 12.77
CA LYS A 35 15.40 -5.32 12.80
C LYS A 35 14.07 -4.61 12.62
N ASN A 36 14.00 -3.32 12.94
CA ASN A 36 12.74 -2.59 12.97
C ASN A 36 12.53 -1.73 11.72
N ILE A 37 13.55 -1.64 10.85
CA ILE A 37 13.53 -0.73 9.69
C ILE A 37 12.39 -1.07 8.74
N GLY A 38 12.13 -2.34 8.43
CA GLY A 38 11.03 -2.72 7.54
C GLY A 38 9.67 -2.32 8.13
N ILE A 39 9.46 -2.52 9.44
CA ILE A 39 8.21 -2.13 10.11
C ILE A 39 8.03 -0.60 10.06
N ILE A 40 9.10 0.15 10.33
CA ILE A 40 9.09 1.63 10.28
C ILE A 40 8.78 2.11 8.86
N LEU A 41 9.47 1.56 7.85
CA LEU A 41 9.27 1.92 6.45
C LEU A 41 7.84 1.61 5.99
N PHE A 42 7.32 0.42 6.29
CA PHE A 42 5.94 0.05 5.97
C PHE A 42 4.97 1.03 6.65
N SER A 43 5.17 1.33 7.92
CA SER A 43 4.31 2.26 8.67
C SER A 43 4.25 3.64 8.01
N ILE A 44 5.40 4.17 7.58
CA ILE A 44 5.51 5.50 6.94
C ILE A 44 4.89 5.47 5.54
N ILE A 45 5.25 4.48 4.72
CA ILE A 45 4.74 4.36 3.33
C ILE A 45 3.22 4.23 3.31
N PHE A 46 2.65 3.40 4.18
CA PHE A 46 1.19 3.23 4.24
C PHE A 46 0.48 4.43 4.87
N PHE A 47 1.12 5.14 5.81
CA PHE A 47 0.57 6.41 6.30
C PHE A 47 0.55 7.48 5.21
N PHE A 48 1.63 7.56 4.42
CA PHE A 48 1.71 8.46 3.29
C PHE A 48 0.62 8.15 2.26
N GLY A 49 0.46 6.87 1.88
CA GLY A 49 -0.63 6.44 1.00
C GLY A 49 -2.01 6.80 1.55
N PHE A 50 -2.27 6.60 2.85
CA PHE A 50 -3.50 7.06 3.49
C PHE A 50 -3.72 8.56 3.30
N GLY A 51 -2.70 9.38 3.55
CA GLY A 51 -2.75 10.82 3.35
C GLY A 51 -3.08 11.19 1.91
N GLU A 52 -2.41 10.56 0.95
CA GLU A 52 -2.66 10.77 -0.48
C GLU A 52 -4.12 10.47 -0.88
N GLU A 53 -4.68 9.34 -0.44
CA GLU A 53 -6.07 8.94 -0.71
C GLU A 53 -7.12 9.91 -0.13
N ILE A 54 -6.85 10.55 1.02
CA ILE A 54 -7.77 11.54 1.62
C ILE A 54 -7.38 12.98 1.35
N SER A 55 -6.45 13.21 0.41
CA SER A 55 -6.00 14.55 0.03
C SER A 55 -5.46 15.31 1.23
N TRP A 56 -4.72 14.61 2.09
CA TRP A 56 -4.15 15.10 3.35
C TRP A 56 -5.17 15.72 4.31
N GLY A 57 -6.44 15.31 4.22
CA GLY A 57 -7.53 15.82 5.04
C GLY A 57 -8.12 17.15 4.54
N GLN A 58 -7.69 17.64 3.38
CA GLN A 58 -8.20 18.86 2.76
C GLN A 58 -9.72 18.88 2.66
N ARG A 59 -10.32 17.76 2.22
CA ARG A 59 -11.78 17.58 2.08
C ARG A 59 -12.51 17.68 3.43
N ILE A 60 -11.88 17.22 4.51
CA ILE A 60 -12.46 17.18 5.86
C ILE A 60 -12.40 18.57 6.49
N PHE A 61 -11.27 19.27 6.32
CA PHE A 61 -11.02 20.57 6.95
C PHE A 61 -11.34 21.76 6.03
N SER A 62 -11.87 21.52 4.83
CA SER A 62 -12.17 22.55 3.82
C SER A 62 -10.99 23.48 3.55
N ILE A 63 -9.78 22.91 3.49
CA ILE A 63 -8.55 23.65 3.24
C ILE A 63 -8.49 23.99 1.73
N GLU A 64 -8.11 25.22 1.39
CA GLU A 64 -7.91 25.60 -0.01
C GLU A 64 -6.60 25.03 -0.55
N SER A 65 -6.62 24.60 -1.82
CA SER A 65 -5.41 24.12 -2.48
C SER A 65 -4.47 25.29 -2.81
N PRO A 66 -3.15 25.12 -2.62
CA PRO A 66 -2.17 26.06 -3.14
C PRO A 66 -2.25 26.18 -4.67
N PRO A 67 -1.79 27.31 -5.25
CA PRO A 67 -1.92 27.60 -6.69
C PRO A 67 -1.43 26.48 -7.60
N PHE A 68 -0.29 25.86 -7.26
CA PHE A 68 0.25 24.73 -8.03
C PHE A 68 -0.75 23.57 -8.14
N PHE A 69 -1.37 23.20 -7.03
CA PHE A 69 -2.31 22.07 -6.99
C PHE A 69 -3.66 22.44 -7.61
N SER A 70 -4.15 23.66 -7.42
CA SER A 70 -5.39 24.09 -8.08
C SER A 70 -5.29 24.10 -9.61
N GLU A 71 -4.08 24.32 -10.16
CA GLU A 71 -3.85 24.36 -11.61
C GLU A 71 -3.49 22.99 -12.21
N ASN A 72 -2.87 22.11 -11.41
CA ASN A 72 -2.29 20.85 -11.91
C ASN A 72 -2.92 19.59 -11.31
N ASN A 73 -3.92 19.69 -10.43
CA ASN A 73 -4.65 18.56 -9.88
C ASN A 73 -6.06 18.48 -10.48
N LEU A 74 -6.50 17.27 -10.86
CA LEU A 74 -7.80 17.04 -11.52
C LEU A 74 -9.01 17.45 -10.67
N GLN A 75 -8.85 17.42 -9.35
CA GLN A 75 -9.89 17.73 -8.37
C GLN A 75 -9.57 19.01 -7.58
N SER A 76 -8.55 19.76 -8.01
CA SER A 76 -8.01 20.90 -7.27
C SER A 76 -7.64 20.52 -5.83
N GLU A 77 -7.05 19.33 -5.63
CA GLU A 77 -6.64 18.80 -4.35
C GLU A 77 -5.11 18.85 -4.14
N THR A 78 -4.67 18.78 -2.88
CA THR A 78 -3.26 18.85 -2.47
C THR A 78 -2.51 17.52 -2.48
N ASN A 79 -3.13 16.43 -2.95
CA ASN A 79 -2.44 15.15 -3.15
C ASN A 79 -1.66 15.12 -4.45
N ILE A 80 -0.65 14.26 -4.48
CA ILE A 80 0.10 13.86 -5.67
C ILE A 80 -0.72 12.86 -6.49
N HIS A 81 -1.56 12.06 -5.82
CA HIS A 81 -2.40 11.02 -6.44
C HIS A 81 -3.25 11.55 -7.61
N ASN A 82 -3.87 12.73 -7.45
CA ASN A 82 -4.73 13.33 -8.48
C ASN A 82 -4.03 14.37 -9.37
N LEU A 83 -2.69 14.46 -9.31
CA LEU A 83 -1.93 15.37 -10.19
C LEU A 83 -1.99 14.91 -11.65
N MET A 84 -2.05 15.90 -12.53
CA MET A 84 -1.94 15.77 -13.97
C MET A 84 -0.72 16.56 -14.44
N ILE A 85 0.31 15.85 -14.90
CA ILE A 85 1.55 16.47 -15.40
C ILE A 85 1.68 16.14 -16.88
N GLY A 86 1.71 17.17 -17.73
CA GLY A 86 1.86 16.98 -19.18
C GLY A 86 0.73 16.17 -19.83
N GLY A 87 -0.49 16.23 -19.28
CA GLY A 87 -1.66 15.50 -19.78
C GLY A 87 -1.77 14.05 -19.27
N VAL A 88 -0.83 13.59 -18.43
CA VAL A 88 -0.83 12.24 -17.86
C VAL A 88 -1.29 12.30 -16.40
N LYS A 89 -2.27 11.46 -16.03
CA LYS A 89 -2.69 11.29 -14.63
C LYS A 89 -1.62 10.50 -13.86
N LEU A 90 -1.10 11.08 -12.78
CA LEU A 90 -0.02 10.46 -12.01
C LEU A 90 -0.45 9.18 -11.31
N ASN A 91 -1.68 9.09 -10.77
CA ASN A 91 -2.19 7.83 -10.23
C ASN A 91 -2.09 6.68 -11.25
N LYS A 92 -2.56 6.89 -12.47
CA LYS A 92 -2.54 5.88 -13.52
C LYS A 92 -1.10 5.50 -13.92
N LEU A 93 -0.19 6.47 -13.97
CA LEU A 93 1.21 6.19 -14.31
C LEU A 93 1.93 5.42 -13.19
N ILE A 94 1.82 5.89 -11.96
CA ILE A 94 2.60 5.38 -10.83
C ILE A 94 1.95 4.13 -10.25
N PHE A 95 0.65 4.17 -9.97
CA PHE A 95 -0.05 3.10 -9.26
C PHE A 95 -0.58 2.02 -10.19
N THR A 96 -1.14 2.38 -11.35
CA THR A 96 -1.62 1.36 -12.31
C THR A 96 -0.49 0.70 -13.08
N ASN A 97 0.49 1.45 -13.58
CA ASN A 97 1.55 0.86 -14.43
C ASN A 97 2.84 0.53 -13.66
N GLY A 98 3.28 1.41 -12.76
CA GLY A 98 4.54 1.23 -12.03
C GLY A 98 4.46 0.20 -10.90
N LEU A 99 3.49 0.37 -10.00
CA LEU A 99 3.34 -0.48 -8.81
C LEU A 99 2.77 -1.87 -9.12
N PHE A 100 2.07 -2.05 -10.24
CA PHE A 100 1.54 -3.35 -10.65
C PHE A 100 2.59 -4.45 -10.68
N PHE A 101 3.69 -4.24 -11.39
CA PHE A 101 4.76 -5.24 -11.48
C PHE A 101 5.47 -5.46 -10.15
N ILE A 102 5.61 -4.41 -9.34
CA ILE A 102 6.24 -4.49 -8.01
C ILE A 102 5.37 -5.33 -7.07
N PHE A 103 4.05 -5.10 -7.05
CA PHE A 103 3.14 -5.87 -6.20
C PHE A 103 2.98 -7.30 -6.70
N LEU A 104 2.94 -7.51 -8.02
CA LEU A 104 2.94 -8.84 -8.58
C LEU A 104 4.21 -9.61 -8.16
N PHE A 105 5.39 -9.01 -8.24
CA PHE A 105 6.62 -9.60 -7.73
C PHE A 105 6.55 -9.87 -6.23
N TYR A 106 6.07 -8.92 -5.44
CA TYR A 106 5.95 -9.04 -3.99
C TYR A 106 4.99 -10.16 -3.55
N PHE A 107 3.86 -10.34 -4.23
CA PHE A 107 2.91 -11.41 -3.91
C PHE A 107 3.28 -12.76 -4.53
N LEU A 108 3.88 -12.80 -5.72
CA LEU A 108 4.23 -14.07 -6.37
C LEU A 108 5.64 -14.55 -6.04
N ALA A 109 6.63 -13.76 -6.43
CA ALA A 109 8.01 -14.18 -6.42
C ALA A 109 8.56 -14.17 -4.99
N LEU A 110 8.24 -13.15 -4.20
CA LEU A 110 8.87 -12.97 -2.89
C LEU A 110 8.59 -14.12 -1.89
N PRO A 111 7.36 -14.65 -1.73
CA PRO A 111 7.10 -15.80 -0.85
C PRO A 111 7.86 -17.05 -1.29
N TYR A 112 7.93 -17.29 -2.61
CA TYR A 112 8.69 -18.39 -3.18
C TYR A 112 10.20 -18.23 -2.93
N LEU A 113 10.75 -17.04 -3.20
CA LEU A 113 12.15 -16.74 -2.95
C LEU A 113 12.50 -16.85 -1.46
N TYR A 114 11.61 -16.39 -0.57
CA TYR A 114 11.74 -16.51 0.88
C TYR A 114 11.82 -17.96 1.35
N ALA A 115 11.00 -18.86 0.76
CA ALA A 115 11.00 -20.27 1.10
C ALA A 115 12.20 -21.05 0.53
N THR A 116 12.75 -20.58 -0.59
CA THR A 116 13.78 -21.32 -1.35
C THR A 116 15.21 -20.91 -0.99
N PHE A 117 15.46 -19.61 -0.78
CA PHE A 117 16.83 -19.08 -0.66
C PHE A 117 17.12 -18.55 0.74
N ASN A 118 18.06 -19.19 1.44
CA ASN A 118 18.49 -18.79 2.80
C ASN A 118 18.99 -17.34 2.88
N ASN A 119 19.68 -16.86 1.85
CA ASN A 119 20.16 -15.47 1.80
C ASN A 119 18.98 -14.47 1.78
N VAL A 120 17.95 -14.77 0.99
CA VAL A 120 16.74 -13.95 0.91
C VAL A 120 15.99 -13.97 2.23
N LYS A 121 15.82 -15.15 2.83
CA LYS A 121 15.23 -15.33 4.17
C LYS A 121 15.97 -14.50 5.23
N SER A 122 17.30 -14.56 5.25
CA SER A 122 18.14 -13.82 6.19
C SER A 122 17.96 -12.31 6.05
N ILE A 123 17.97 -11.78 4.82
CA ILE A 123 17.77 -10.35 4.56
C ILE A 123 16.37 -9.91 4.98
N ILE A 124 15.33 -10.63 4.56
CA ILE A 124 13.93 -10.31 4.89
C ILE A 124 13.70 -10.30 6.40
N ASN A 125 14.17 -11.33 7.11
CA ASN A 125 14.04 -11.41 8.57
C ASN A 125 14.89 -10.34 9.26
N ARG A 126 16.08 -10.03 8.75
CA ARG A 126 16.96 -8.98 9.31
C ARG A 126 16.29 -7.60 9.30
N PHE A 127 15.46 -7.31 8.30
CA PHE A 127 14.74 -6.05 8.20
C PHE A 127 13.28 -6.15 8.65
N SER A 128 12.81 -7.33 9.09
CA SER A 128 11.41 -7.60 9.44
C SER A 128 10.41 -7.18 8.34
N ILE A 129 10.76 -7.47 7.08
CA ILE A 129 9.85 -7.27 5.96
C ILE A 129 8.75 -8.32 6.05
N VAL A 130 7.49 -7.89 6.09
CA VAL A 130 6.33 -8.80 6.09
C VAL A 130 6.23 -9.51 4.75
N ILE A 131 5.92 -10.80 4.77
CA ILE A 131 5.83 -11.63 3.57
C ILE A 131 4.42 -12.22 3.46
N PRO A 132 3.75 -12.12 2.30
CA PRO A 132 2.43 -12.70 2.13
C PRO A 132 2.51 -14.22 2.14
N LYS A 133 1.46 -14.86 2.68
CA LYS A 133 1.27 -16.29 2.57
C LYS A 133 0.90 -16.66 1.14
N TYR A 134 1.18 -17.91 0.76
CA TYR A 134 0.77 -18.43 -0.55
C TYR A 134 -0.75 -18.29 -0.78
N SER A 135 -1.58 -18.51 0.24
CA SER A 135 -3.03 -18.33 0.13
C SER A 135 -3.44 -16.88 -0.14
N GLN A 136 -2.84 -15.91 0.57
CA GLN A 136 -3.06 -14.48 0.34
C GLN A 136 -2.63 -14.07 -1.07
N SER A 137 -1.50 -14.62 -1.53
CA SER A 137 -0.95 -14.38 -2.86
C SER A 137 -1.89 -14.92 -3.95
N ILE A 138 -2.36 -16.16 -3.82
CA ILE A 138 -3.33 -16.78 -4.75
C ILE A 138 -4.61 -15.95 -4.82
N ILE A 139 -5.16 -15.54 -3.67
CA ILE A 139 -6.37 -14.69 -3.63
C ILE A 139 -6.12 -13.38 -4.36
N PHE A 140 -5.00 -12.70 -4.11
CA PHE A 140 -4.67 -11.44 -4.75
C PHE A 140 -4.57 -11.57 -6.28
N ILE A 141 -3.93 -12.63 -6.77
CA ILE A 141 -3.74 -12.87 -8.21
C ILE A 141 -5.08 -13.21 -8.87
N CYS A 142 -5.86 -14.14 -8.30
CA CYS A 142 -7.15 -14.50 -8.84
C CYS A 142 -8.08 -13.28 -8.90
N SER A 143 -8.14 -12.49 -7.82
CA SER A 143 -8.93 -11.25 -7.79
C SER A 143 -8.41 -10.22 -8.79
N THR A 144 -7.09 -10.09 -8.96
CA THR A 144 -6.51 -9.21 -9.98
C THR A 144 -6.94 -9.64 -11.38
N ILE A 145 -6.84 -10.92 -11.73
CA ILE A 145 -7.27 -11.45 -13.03
C ILE A 145 -8.76 -11.14 -13.25
N ILE A 146 -9.59 -11.40 -12.24
CA ILE A 146 -11.04 -11.13 -12.31
C ILE A 146 -11.29 -9.65 -12.58
N ILE A 147 -10.66 -8.73 -11.83
CA ILE A 147 -10.82 -7.28 -12.02
C ILE A 147 -10.48 -6.88 -13.45
N TYR A 148 -9.37 -7.37 -14.01
CA TYR A 148 -8.93 -7.01 -15.36
C TYR A 148 -9.73 -7.71 -16.48
N ILE A 149 -10.52 -8.75 -16.19
CA ILE A 149 -11.46 -9.35 -17.14
C ILE A 149 -12.69 -8.45 -17.34
N PHE A 150 -13.12 -7.75 -16.30
CA PHE A 150 -14.26 -6.85 -16.37
C PHE A 150 -13.79 -5.47 -16.84
N ASP A 151 -14.10 -5.11 -18.09
CA ASP A 151 -13.79 -3.80 -18.66
C ASP A 151 -14.66 -2.73 -17.99
N HIS A 152 -14.08 -2.03 -17.01
CA HIS A 152 -14.74 -0.97 -16.25
C HIS A 152 -13.79 0.21 -16.09
N ASP A 153 -14.33 1.43 -16.15
CA ASP A 153 -13.54 2.68 -16.08
C ASP A 153 -12.68 2.86 -14.82
N ARG A 154 -12.92 2.04 -13.77
CA ARG A 154 -12.34 2.18 -12.41
C ARG A 154 -11.50 0.98 -11.97
N ILE A 155 -10.98 0.21 -12.92
CA ILE A 155 -10.12 -0.96 -12.64
C ILE A 155 -8.98 -0.60 -11.67
N SER A 156 -8.35 0.57 -11.82
CA SER A 156 -7.24 0.99 -10.97
C SER A 156 -7.64 1.19 -9.50
N GLU A 157 -8.74 1.91 -9.24
CA GLU A 157 -9.22 2.19 -7.87
C GLU A 157 -9.60 0.90 -7.14
N ILE A 158 -10.30 -0.01 -7.83
CA ILE A 158 -10.71 -1.30 -7.27
C ILE A 158 -9.47 -2.16 -6.97
N TRP A 159 -8.49 -2.15 -7.87
CA TRP A 159 -7.25 -2.90 -7.71
C TRP A 159 -6.38 -2.36 -6.56
N GLU A 160 -6.29 -1.04 -6.41
CA GLU A 160 -5.61 -0.37 -5.29
C GLU A 160 -6.27 -0.72 -3.94
N CYS A 161 -7.60 -0.73 -3.90
CA CYS A 161 -8.36 -1.14 -2.72
C CYS A 161 -8.12 -2.62 -2.37
N LEU A 162 -8.14 -3.51 -3.37
CA LEU A 162 -7.80 -4.93 -3.19
C LEU A 162 -6.36 -5.11 -2.65
N PHE A 163 -5.41 -4.34 -3.19
CA PHE A 163 -4.03 -4.34 -2.71
C PHE A 163 -3.96 -3.92 -1.25
N ALA A 164 -4.55 -2.78 -0.89
CA ALA A 164 -4.55 -2.26 0.48
C ALA A 164 -5.17 -3.27 1.46
N PHE A 165 -6.31 -3.88 1.09
CA PHE A 165 -6.94 -4.92 1.88
C PHE A 165 -6.03 -6.15 2.07
N THR A 166 -5.46 -6.67 0.99
CA THR A 166 -4.58 -7.85 1.05
C THR A 166 -3.32 -7.57 1.87
N MET A 167 -2.77 -6.35 1.76
CA MET A 167 -1.63 -5.89 2.55
C MET A 167 -1.96 -5.78 4.04
N LEU A 168 -3.18 -5.39 4.39
CA LEU A 168 -3.65 -5.41 5.79
C LEU A 168 -3.65 -6.82 6.34
N ILE A 169 -4.24 -7.77 5.62
CA ILE A 169 -4.26 -9.18 6.03
C ILE A 169 -2.85 -9.75 6.11
N THR A 170 -1.97 -9.39 5.17
CA THR A 170 -0.55 -9.78 5.17
C THR A 170 0.18 -9.22 6.38
N SER A 171 -0.05 -7.97 6.74
CA SER A 171 0.58 -7.34 7.91
C SER A 171 0.11 -8.00 9.22
N ILE A 172 -1.17 -8.37 9.32
CA ILE A 172 -1.70 -9.02 10.54
C ILE A 172 -1.22 -10.48 10.65
N ASN A 173 -1.08 -11.17 9.53
CA ASN A 173 -0.79 -12.61 9.49
C ASN A 173 0.21 -12.96 8.38
N PRO A 174 1.47 -12.48 8.47
CA PRO A 174 2.47 -12.76 7.47
C PRO A 174 2.97 -14.21 7.56
N LEU A 175 3.67 -14.67 6.52
CA LEU A 175 4.32 -15.97 6.48
C LEU A 175 5.40 -16.09 7.55
N ASN A 176 6.19 -15.04 7.74
CA ASN A 176 7.29 -14.95 8.70
C ASN A 176 6.87 -14.32 10.05
N LYS A 177 5.62 -14.54 10.46
CA LYS A 177 5.03 -13.94 11.68
C LYS A 177 5.87 -14.14 12.94
N GLN A 178 6.44 -15.32 13.13
CA GLN A 178 7.28 -15.64 14.29
C GLN A 178 8.59 -14.88 14.29
N GLU A 179 9.09 -14.42 13.15
CA GLU A 179 10.36 -13.69 13.06
C GLU A 179 10.18 -12.18 13.27
N ILE A 180 8.96 -11.68 13.02
CA ILE A 180 8.62 -10.26 13.08
C ILE A 180 7.99 -9.87 14.42
N TYR A 181 7.11 -10.72 14.97
CA TYR A 181 6.27 -10.37 16.13
C TYR A 181 6.52 -11.19 17.40
N SER A 182 7.55 -12.06 17.41
CA SER A 182 8.04 -12.70 18.64
C SER A 182 8.86 -11.72 19.47
#